data_AF-A0A4Q4VUM4-F1
#
_entry.id   AF-A0A4Q4VUM4-F1
#
_cell.length_a   1.000
_cell.length_b   1.000
_cell.length_c   1.000
_cell.angle_alpha   90.00
_cell.angle_beta   90.00
_cell.angle_gamma   90.00
#
_symmetry.space_group_name_H-M   'P 1'
#
loop_
_entity.id
_entity.type
_entity.pdbx_description
1 polymer ?
#
loop_
_entity_poly.entity_id
_entity_poly.type
_entity_poly.pdbx_seq_one_letter_code
_entity_poly.pdbx_strand_id
1 'polypeptide(L)'
;MKTQSLIALLSGHLAACGTVLWDGRFNDLESAANLDEWSWSNQVGPYQWYIHGNGPTVDYVNLSPDFKNPADEVSAQGVKITLDPTAYWNGQNMRRTELIPQTSAPINQGKVWYHFSIMRRDVNPPAETREHQIAFFESHFTELKSGWLSGSPGTDDPLLRWMVGGNTEWSTEFLPEVWHNVAYEIDFNAGTVGFWHSTGGNDLKQIVAPVSASTSSNGADWHLGVLELPRDGYPDEVEDLYFSGVYVESGSITTSVTGPASYPRIDAISPDRVETLTYLAETLIQPPSDLASGGAAAVLLPAGGVRGGVRGGATRAGDGAARSRPKGGGRTAFADASSSAVGGATVDLRRMDRVAPSPDRGSGSGGFGRWWGLLLGGGVMLASREVVDANAHLQADPFWALRAGGNFGIVTRFEVLAPEQGGTMRGGMAAYGLGQETKAAVIDGLVAFADHGSRTDVKVHLIASIGYSRAVDAWEATVILDHADPQPEGAHPAVFDDFFLRGSAVYDSLANSSLANLTEDLDASGPFGYRYTYWTPTTRPGRRLLADMVDVFQEEMAPLRKGASVLLSMPWQFITRAQREEMERNGGNALGIGGGREPAAPHEHLRPVGARFE
;
A
#
# COMPACT_ATOMS: atom_id res chain seq x y z
N MET A 1 -30.81 9.85 -38.89
CA MET A 1 -30.96 9.98 -37.43
C MET A 1 -30.26 8.75 -36.84
N LYS A 2 -28.92 8.70 -36.70
CA LYS A 2 -28.02 9.42 -35.78
C LYS A 2 -28.41 9.29 -34.29
N THR A 3 -28.13 8.11 -33.72
CA THR A 3 -27.49 7.89 -32.41
C THR A 3 -27.28 6.38 -32.20
N GLN A 4 -26.33 5.81 -32.97
CA GLN A 4 -25.73 4.50 -32.73
C GLN A 4 -24.23 4.70 -32.88
N SER A 5 -23.56 5.14 -31.81
CA SER A 5 -22.10 5.15 -31.63
C SER A 5 -21.79 5.65 -30.21
N LEU A 6 -20.79 5.05 -29.56
CA LEU A 6 -20.29 5.29 -28.20
C LEU A 6 -21.08 4.67 -27.03
N ILE A 7 -21.13 3.34 -26.94
CA ILE A 7 -21.06 2.63 -25.64
C ILE A 7 -20.15 1.41 -25.84
N ALA A 8 -18.89 1.68 -26.16
CA ALA A 8 -17.81 0.69 -26.26
C ALA A 8 -16.51 1.20 -25.61
N LEU A 9 -16.62 2.17 -24.70
CA LEU A 9 -15.51 2.73 -23.93
C LEU A 9 -16.01 2.99 -22.50
N LEU A 10 -16.13 1.94 -21.70
CA LEU A 10 -16.37 2.05 -20.25
C LEU A 10 -15.45 1.10 -19.46
N SER A 11 -14.28 0.84 -20.03
CA SER A 11 -13.07 0.44 -19.30
C SER A 11 -12.36 1.70 -18.81
N GLY A 12 -13.01 2.43 -17.91
CA GLY A 12 -12.50 3.67 -17.33
C GLY A 12 -11.97 3.45 -15.92
N HIS A 13 -10.84 2.75 -15.81
CA HIS A 13 -9.77 2.98 -14.83
C HIS A 13 -10.17 3.76 -13.57
N LEU A 14 -10.77 3.08 -12.58
CA LEU A 14 -10.25 3.27 -11.22
C LEU A 14 -8.81 2.76 -11.32
N ALA A 15 -7.83 3.64 -11.23
CA ALA A 15 -6.43 3.23 -11.18
C ALA A 15 -6.30 2.25 -10.01
N ALA A 16 -6.35 0.95 -10.30
CA ALA A 16 -5.63 0.00 -9.50
C ALA A 16 -4.20 0.52 -9.55
N CYS A 17 -3.71 1.11 -8.45
CA CYS A 17 -2.30 1.41 -8.37
C CYS A 17 -1.58 0.06 -8.44
N GLY A 18 -0.57 -0.04 -9.32
CA GLY A 18 0.25 -1.24 -9.37
C GLY A 18 0.87 -1.52 -8.01
N THR A 19 1.13 -2.80 -7.75
CA THR A 19 1.92 -3.18 -6.57
C THR A 19 3.38 -2.89 -6.88
N VAL A 20 3.99 -1.95 -6.17
CA VAL A 20 5.43 -1.68 -6.24
C VAL A 20 6.18 -2.94 -5.78
N LEU A 21 6.88 -3.58 -6.70
CA LEU A 21 7.71 -4.77 -6.46
C LEU A 21 9.08 -4.40 -5.90
N TRP A 22 9.63 -3.28 -6.35
CA TRP A 22 10.91 -2.73 -5.90
C TRP A 22 10.87 -1.22 -5.99
N ASP A 23 11.40 -0.55 -4.96
CA ASP A 23 11.39 0.91 -4.82
C ASP A 23 12.83 1.44 -4.88
N GLY A 24 13.12 2.21 -5.93
CA GLY A 24 14.41 2.84 -6.18
C GLY A 24 14.37 4.36 -5.98
N ARG A 25 13.38 4.91 -5.29
CA ARG A 25 13.17 6.37 -5.22
C ARG A 25 14.16 7.14 -4.34
N PHE A 26 15.18 6.47 -3.80
CA PHE A 26 16.20 7.03 -2.91
C PHE A 26 15.64 7.63 -1.60
N ASN A 27 14.41 7.26 -1.24
CA ASN A 27 13.72 7.78 -0.05
C ASN A 27 14.33 7.24 1.27
N ASP A 28 15.02 6.12 1.18
CA ASP A 28 15.65 5.38 2.27
C ASP A 28 17.17 5.66 2.37
N LEU A 29 17.71 6.53 1.52
CA LEU A 29 19.11 6.94 1.57
C LEU A 29 19.20 8.37 2.10
N GLU A 30 20.01 8.60 3.14
CA GLU A 30 20.29 9.97 3.61
C GLU A 30 21.23 10.71 2.65
N SER A 31 22.13 9.97 2.00
CA SER A 31 23.06 10.49 0.99
C SER A 31 23.54 9.39 0.06
N ALA A 32 24.24 9.75 -1.01
CA ALA A 32 24.86 8.79 -1.92
C ALA A 32 25.90 7.88 -1.23
N ALA A 33 26.48 8.31 -0.10
CA ALA A 33 27.43 7.48 0.65
C ALA A 33 26.79 6.20 1.23
N ASN A 34 25.46 6.15 1.39
CA ASN A 34 24.78 4.91 1.82
C ASN A 34 24.90 3.79 0.76
N LEU A 35 25.21 4.11 -0.51
CA LEU A 35 25.48 3.11 -1.54
C LEU A 35 26.74 2.29 -1.24
N ASP A 36 27.68 2.83 -0.46
CA ASP A 36 28.92 2.14 -0.07
C ASP A 36 28.68 1.03 0.98
N GLU A 37 27.47 0.95 1.56
CA GLU A 37 27.09 -0.11 2.50
C GLU A 37 26.82 -1.45 1.78
N TRP A 38 26.48 -1.40 0.50
CA TRP A 38 26.30 -2.57 -0.34
C TRP A 38 27.65 -3.17 -0.71
N SER A 39 27.75 -4.50 -0.67
CA SER A 39 28.86 -5.24 -1.26
C SER A 39 28.40 -6.64 -1.68
N TRP A 40 29.20 -7.34 -2.48
CA TRP A 40 28.96 -8.74 -2.82
C TRP A 40 28.80 -9.66 -1.60
N SER A 41 29.45 -9.32 -0.48
CA SER A 41 29.31 -10.06 0.79
C SER A 41 28.19 -9.54 1.70
N ASN A 42 27.63 -8.37 1.42
CA ASN A 42 26.61 -7.70 2.22
C ASN A 42 25.65 -6.92 1.30
N GLN A 43 24.78 -7.67 0.62
CA GLN A 43 23.87 -7.13 -0.39
C GLN A 43 22.64 -6.44 0.23
N VAL A 44 22.87 -5.31 0.91
CA VAL A 44 21.85 -4.50 1.61
C VAL A 44 21.44 -3.27 0.81
N GLY A 45 20.34 -2.63 1.21
CA GLY A 45 19.82 -1.44 0.53
C GLY A 45 19.10 -1.76 -0.79
N PRO A 46 18.59 -0.73 -1.47
CA PRO A 46 17.77 -0.90 -2.68
C PRO A 46 18.60 -1.06 -3.97
N TYR A 47 19.89 -0.75 -3.95
CA TYR A 47 20.76 -0.74 -5.12
C TYR A 47 22.03 -1.55 -4.92
N GLN A 48 22.43 -2.27 -5.96
CA GLN A 48 23.79 -2.76 -6.14
C GLN A 48 24.64 -1.64 -6.71
N TRP A 49 25.81 -1.42 -6.10
CA TRP A 49 26.73 -0.36 -6.47
C TRP A 49 28.13 -0.94 -6.67
N TYR A 50 28.48 -1.19 -7.94
CA TYR A 50 29.80 -1.72 -8.30
C TYR A 50 30.28 -1.35 -9.71
N ILE A 51 29.40 -0.78 -10.56
CA ILE A 51 29.73 -0.36 -11.92
C ILE A 51 30.01 1.14 -11.91
N HIS A 52 31.24 1.47 -11.52
CA HIS A 52 31.72 2.85 -11.40
C HIS A 52 33.25 2.91 -11.54
N GLY A 53 33.79 4.13 -11.58
CA GLY A 53 35.23 4.40 -11.59
C GLY A 53 35.91 4.21 -10.23
N ASN A 54 37.21 4.52 -10.14
CA ASN A 54 37.99 4.28 -8.92
C ASN A 54 37.89 5.38 -7.85
N GLY A 55 37.37 6.56 -8.19
CA GLY A 55 37.05 7.64 -7.24
C GLY A 55 35.95 7.30 -6.23
N PRO A 56 35.75 8.14 -5.20
CA PRO A 56 34.66 8.01 -4.23
C PRO A 56 33.27 8.13 -4.89
N THR A 57 32.26 7.52 -4.27
CA THR A 57 30.87 7.48 -4.76
C THR A 57 30.28 8.86 -5.08
N VAL A 58 30.63 9.89 -4.30
CA VAL A 58 30.17 11.26 -4.51
C VAL A 58 30.69 11.94 -5.78
N ASP A 59 31.73 11.38 -6.42
CA ASP A 59 32.19 11.87 -7.73
C ASP A 59 31.21 11.46 -8.84
N TYR A 60 30.44 10.38 -8.64
CA TYR A 60 29.55 9.78 -9.64
C TYR A 60 28.07 9.90 -9.30
N VAL A 61 27.71 9.88 -8.01
CA VAL A 61 26.31 9.84 -7.57
C VAL A 61 26.11 10.87 -6.48
N ASN A 62 25.14 11.76 -6.68
CA ASN A 62 24.75 12.78 -5.70
C ASN A 62 23.23 12.82 -5.56
N LEU A 63 22.73 12.93 -4.33
CA LEU A 63 21.29 13.01 -4.07
C LEU A 63 20.91 14.43 -3.63
N SER A 64 19.77 14.93 -4.11
CA SER A 64 19.21 16.22 -3.68
C SER A 64 17.73 16.34 -4.04
N PRO A 65 16.90 17.03 -3.24
CA PRO A 65 15.56 17.46 -3.64
C PRO A 65 15.53 18.27 -4.94
N ASP A 66 16.63 18.95 -5.30
CA ASP A 66 16.74 19.73 -6.55
C ASP A 66 17.01 18.87 -7.79
N PHE A 67 17.23 17.57 -7.61
CA PHE A 67 17.58 16.62 -8.67
C PHE A 67 16.40 15.73 -9.08
N LYS A 68 15.18 15.98 -8.59
CA LYS A 68 13.98 15.24 -8.99
C LYS A 68 13.02 16.03 -9.87
N ASN A 69 12.12 15.32 -10.53
CA ASN A 69 10.94 15.92 -11.12
C ASN A 69 10.14 16.62 -10.00
N PRO A 70 9.89 17.94 -10.09
CA PRO A 70 9.14 18.64 -9.04
C PRO A 70 7.69 18.17 -8.92
N ALA A 71 7.14 17.52 -9.97
CA ALA A 71 5.81 16.92 -9.93
C ALA A 71 5.78 15.54 -9.24
N ASP A 72 6.94 14.91 -9.03
CA ASP A 72 7.08 13.70 -8.23
C ASP A 72 7.04 14.05 -6.74
N GLU A 73 5.85 13.95 -6.14
CA GLU A 73 5.63 14.31 -4.74
C GLU A 73 6.13 13.24 -3.76
N VAL A 74 6.36 12.01 -4.22
CA VAL A 74 6.67 10.86 -3.37
C VAL A 74 8.15 10.57 -3.24
N SER A 75 8.98 10.96 -4.21
CA SER A 75 10.44 11.01 -4.04
C SER A 75 10.84 12.21 -3.18
N ALA A 76 11.58 11.98 -2.11
CA ALA A 76 12.18 13.02 -1.27
C ALA A 76 13.31 13.76 -2.00
N GLN A 77 14.04 13.03 -2.84
CA GLN A 77 15.20 13.51 -3.59
C GLN A 77 15.27 12.80 -4.94
N GLY A 78 15.98 13.41 -5.88
CA GLY A 78 16.42 12.74 -7.09
C GLY A 78 17.91 12.44 -7.02
N VAL A 79 18.41 11.77 -8.03
CA VAL A 79 19.81 11.41 -8.18
C VAL A 79 20.41 12.14 -9.39
N LYS A 80 21.58 12.72 -9.19
CA LYS A 80 22.47 13.15 -10.27
C LYS A 80 23.50 12.06 -10.48
N ILE A 81 23.51 11.48 -11.68
CA ILE A 81 24.49 10.51 -12.15
C ILE A 81 25.49 11.25 -13.03
N THR A 82 26.76 11.18 -12.64
CA THR A 82 27.87 11.90 -13.25
C THR A 82 28.80 10.92 -13.94
N LEU A 83 29.07 11.15 -15.23
CA LEU A 83 30.27 10.61 -15.86
C LEU A 83 31.35 11.67 -15.78
N ASP A 84 32.51 11.33 -15.25
CA ASP A 84 33.72 12.15 -15.31
C ASP A 84 34.82 11.38 -16.08
N PRO A 85 36.02 11.94 -16.26
CA PRO A 85 37.13 11.22 -16.90
C PRO A 85 37.66 10.00 -16.13
N THR A 86 37.15 9.73 -14.92
CA THR A 86 37.56 8.59 -14.07
C THR A 86 36.52 7.47 -14.01
N ALA A 87 35.32 7.70 -14.55
CA ALA A 87 34.17 6.78 -14.58
C ALA A 87 34.37 5.56 -15.50
N TYR A 88 35.52 4.89 -15.42
CA TYR A 88 35.84 3.67 -16.18
C TYR A 88 35.83 2.47 -15.26
N TRP A 89 34.92 1.54 -15.52
CA TRP A 89 34.79 0.32 -14.74
C TRP A 89 35.60 -0.84 -15.36
N ASN A 90 36.32 -1.59 -14.52
CA ASN A 90 36.94 -2.87 -14.89
C ASN A 90 37.85 -2.83 -16.13
N GLY A 91 38.57 -1.72 -16.33
CA GLY A 91 39.49 -1.54 -17.47
C GLY A 91 38.82 -1.47 -18.84
N GLN A 92 37.50 -1.27 -18.88
CA GLN A 92 36.76 -1.03 -20.11
C GLN A 92 37.12 0.33 -20.72
N ASN A 93 36.81 0.53 -21.99
CA ASN A 93 36.99 1.79 -22.71
C ASN A 93 35.69 2.61 -22.83
N MET A 94 34.63 2.20 -22.14
CA MET A 94 33.37 2.94 -22.02
C MET A 94 33.29 3.60 -20.64
N ARG A 95 32.75 4.82 -20.59
CA ARG A 95 32.44 5.49 -19.32
C ARG A 95 31.13 4.96 -18.78
N ARG A 96 31.07 4.63 -17.49
CA ARG A 96 29.94 3.95 -16.85
C ARG A 96 29.72 4.45 -15.43
N THR A 97 28.47 4.76 -15.11
CA THR A 97 27.99 4.94 -13.75
C THR A 97 26.57 4.41 -13.69
N GLU A 98 26.43 3.25 -13.06
CA GLU A 98 25.20 2.46 -13.13
C GLU A 98 24.87 1.85 -11.77
N LEU A 99 23.59 1.96 -11.41
CA LEU A 99 22.98 1.30 -10.27
C LEU A 99 22.08 0.17 -10.77
N ILE A 100 22.10 -0.98 -10.10
CA ILE A 100 21.24 -2.12 -10.43
C ILE A 100 20.29 -2.39 -9.26
N PRO A 101 19.02 -2.75 -9.47
CA PRO A 101 18.12 -3.15 -8.39
C PRO A 101 18.71 -4.25 -7.50
N GLN A 102 18.73 -4.02 -6.18
CA GLN A 102 18.99 -5.04 -5.17
C GLN A 102 17.65 -5.55 -4.65
N THR A 103 17.17 -6.68 -5.16
CA THR A 103 15.87 -7.24 -4.78
C THR A 103 15.80 -8.75 -4.94
N SER A 104 14.87 -9.38 -4.22
CA SER A 104 14.43 -10.75 -4.46
C SER A 104 13.02 -10.83 -5.06
N ALA A 105 12.37 -9.68 -5.28
CA ALA A 105 11.08 -9.61 -5.92
C ALA A 105 11.17 -10.06 -7.39
N PRO A 106 10.10 -10.65 -7.95
CA PRO A 106 10.09 -11.19 -9.31
C PRO A 106 9.93 -10.07 -10.35
N ILE A 107 10.85 -9.09 -10.37
CA ILE A 107 10.80 -7.95 -11.30
C ILE A 107 11.02 -8.37 -12.77
N ASN A 108 11.47 -9.60 -13.01
CA ASN A 108 11.71 -10.19 -14.33
C ASN A 108 10.65 -11.25 -14.73
N GLN A 109 9.46 -11.26 -14.12
CA GLN A 109 8.43 -12.26 -14.39
C GLN A 109 7.07 -11.62 -14.67
N GLY A 110 6.31 -12.25 -15.57
CA GLY A 110 4.98 -11.78 -15.93
C GLY A 110 5.00 -10.39 -16.57
N LYS A 111 3.94 -9.62 -16.32
CA LYS A 111 3.80 -8.26 -16.81
C LYS A 111 4.13 -7.25 -15.71
N VAL A 112 5.10 -6.38 -16.00
CA VAL A 112 5.62 -5.38 -15.06
C VAL A 112 5.89 -4.05 -15.77
N TRP A 113 5.98 -2.99 -14.98
CA TRP A 113 6.34 -1.66 -15.46
C TRP A 113 7.57 -1.14 -14.75
N TYR A 114 8.60 -0.80 -15.51
CA TYR A 114 9.84 -0.19 -15.02
C TYR A 114 9.77 1.32 -15.20
N HIS A 115 9.57 2.03 -14.11
CA HIS A 115 9.41 3.49 -14.08
C HIS A 115 10.72 4.19 -13.79
N PHE A 116 10.92 5.32 -14.46
CA PHE A 116 11.94 6.32 -14.12
C PHE A 116 11.60 7.64 -14.83
N SER A 117 12.01 8.74 -14.24
CA SER A 117 12.03 10.05 -14.90
C SER A 117 13.47 10.45 -15.17
N ILE A 118 13.75 11.11 -16.29
CA ILE A 118 15.08 11.54 -16.69
C ILE A 118 15.08 13.00 -17.18
N MET A 119 16.13 13.75 -16.88
CA MET A 119 16.36 15.12 -17.32
C MET A 119 17.85 15.38 -17.52
N ARG A 120 18.20 16.31 -18.42
CA ARG A 120 19.55 16.89 -18.53
C ARG A 120 19.52 18.40 -18.33
N ARG A 121 20.66 18.98 -17.99
CA ARG A 121 20.86 20.44 -17.96
C ARG A 121 21.76 20.90 -19.09
N ASP A 122 21.96 22.21 -19.20
CA ASP A 122 22.99 22.81 -20.08
C ASP A 122 24.35 22.91 -19.38
N VAL A 123 24.40 22.70 -18.07
CA VAL A 123 25.65 22.49 -17.32
C VAL A 123 25.96 21.01 -17.36
N ASN A 124 27.17 20.66 -17.81
CA ASN A 124 27.62 19.27 -18.01
C ASN A 124 26.61 18.43 -18.83
N PRO A 125 26.16 18.89 -20.02
CA PRO A 125 25.19 18.14 -20.81
C PRO A 125 25.81 16.83 -21.33
N PRO A 126 25.04 15.76 -21.50
CA PRO A 126 25.51 14.56 -22.19
C PRO A 126 25.97 14.92 -23.60
N ALA A 127 27.09 14.34 -24.04
CA ALA A 127 27.69 14.69 -25.32
C ALA A 127 26.79 14.26 -26.51
N GLU A 128 26.28 15.20 -27.30
CA GLU A 128 25.54 14.88 -28.52
C GLU A 128 26.40 14.15 -29.58
N THR A 129 27.72 14.15 -29.39
CA THR A 129 28.71 13.58 -30.30
C THR A 129 29.10 12.14 -29.98
N ARG A 130 28.57 11.53 -28.91
CA ARG A 130 28.89 10.15 -28.51
C ARG A 130 27.60 9.38 -28.24
N GLU A 131 27.67 8.05 -28.32
CA GLU A 131 26.51 7.22 -28.06
C GLU A 131 26.41 6.95 -26.55
N HIS A 132 25.27 7.31 -25.97
CA HIS A 132 24.90 6.92 -24.62
C HIS A 132 23.85 5.81 -24.66
N GLN A 133 24.01 4.84 -23.76
CA GLN A 133 23.04 3.78 -23.46
C GLN A 133 22.56 4.01 -22.03
N ILE A 134 21.24 4.19 -21.87
CA ILE A 134 20.64 4.75 -20.67
C ILE A 134 19.47 3.87 -20.21
N ALA A 135 19.39 3.61 -18.90
CA ALA A 135 18.31 2.80 -18.31
C ALA A 135 18.09 1.47 -19.05
N PHE A 136 19.18 0.75 -19.35
CA PHE A 136 19.21 -0.40 -20.26
C PHE A 136 19.20 -1.73 -19.51
N PHE A 137 18.72 -2.80 -20.15
CA PHE A 137 18.99 -4.16 -19.67
C PHE A 137 20.30 -4.67 -20.27
N GLU A 138 21.02 -5.55 -19.57
CA GLU A 138 22.31 -6.12 -20.03
C GLU A 138 22.23 -6.75 -21.43
N SER A 139 21.08 -7.32 -21.80
CA SER A 139 20.87 -7.90 -23.15
C SER A 139 20.45 -6.87 -24.21
N HIS A 140 20.28 -5.60 -23.83
CA HIS A 140 19.83 -4.49 -24.68
C HIS A 140 18.51 -4.77 -25.42
N PHE A 141 17.62 -5.59 -24.85
CA PHE A 141 16.32 -5.84 -25.48
C PHE A 141 15.43 -4.59 -25.49
N THR A 142 15.60 -3.70 -24.50
CA THR A 142 15.03 -2.35 -24.45
C THR A 142 15.97 -1.41 -23.71
N GLU A 143 16.04 -0.15 -24.14
CA GLU A 143 16.89 0.90 -23.55
C GLU A 143 16.50 2.29 -24.06
N LEU A 144 17.00 3.34 -23.39
CA LEU A 144 17.10 4.66 -24.00
C LEU A 144 18.49 4.84 -24.60
N LYS A 145 18.58 5.62 -25.69
CA LYS A 145 19.86 6.12 -26.22
C LYS A 145 19.81 7.63 -26.44
N SER A 146 20.95 8.29 -26.29
CA SER A 146 21.14 9.68 -26.71
C SER A 146 22.45 9.87 -27.43
N GLY A 147 22.59 11.02 -28.11
CA GLY A 147 23.79 11.37 -28.82
C GLY A 147 24.01 10.55 -30.09
N TRP A 148 25.11 10.85 -30.78
CA TRP A 148 25.46 10.24 -32.05
C TRP A 148 25.61 8.71 -31.91
N LEU A 149 24.74 7.96 -32.58
CA LEU A 149 24.79 6.49 -32.59
C LEU A 149 26.00 5.99 -33.38
N SER A 150 26.75 5.06 -32.82
CA SER A 150 27.99 4.54 -33.40
C SER A 150 27.77 4.00 -34.82
N GLY A 151 28.54 4.54 -35.77
CA GLY A 151 28.44 4.19 -37.19
C GLY A 151 27.39 4.96 -37.99
N SER A 152 26.60 5.84 -37.35
CA SER A 152 25.65 6.71 -38.06
C SER A 152 26.35 7.87 -38.78
N PRO A 153 25.79 8.39 -39.88
CA PRO A 153 26.28 9.62 -40.50
C PRO A 153 26.09 10.83 -39.58
N GLY A 154 26.92 11.86 -39.73
CA GLY A 154 26.85 13.10 -38.94
C GLY A 154 27.88 13.20 -37.82
N THR A 155 27.88 14.35 -37.13
CA THR A 155 28.82 14.67 -36.04
C THR A 155 28.15 14.70 -34.69
N ASP A 156 26.87 15.03 -34.62
CA ASP A 156 26.06 15.19 -33.41
C ASP A 156 24.64 14.63 -33.65
N ASP A 157 23.95 14.31 -32.57
CA ASP A 157 22.54 13.93 -32.57
C ASP A 157 21.88 14.39 -31.25
N PRO A 158 20.95 15.38 -31.28
CA PRO A 158 20.34 15.93 -30.08
C PRO A 158 19.17 15.10 -29.55
N LEU A 159 18.92 13.91 -30.10
CA LEU A 159 17.72 13.13 -29.80
C LEU A 159 17.91 12.21 -28.58
N LEU A 160 16.85 12.13 -27.76
CA LEU A 160 16.60 11.03 -26.84
C LEU A 160 15.73 10.00 -27.57
N ARG A 161 16.15 8.74 -27.55
CA ARG A 161 15.55 7.63 -28.31
C ARG A 161 15.15 6.51 -27.36
N TRP A 162 13.99 5.91 -27.57
CA TRP A 162 13.67 4.60 -27.00
C TRP A 162 13.91 3.52 -28.05
N MET A 163 14.62 2.48 -27.65
CA MET A 163 15.12 1.42 -28.51
C MET A 163 14.55 0.07 -28.10
N VAL A 164 14.24 -0.77 -29.09
CA VAL A 164 13.90 -2.18 -28.90
C VAL A 164 14.75 -3.05 -29.82
N GLY A 165 15.50 -3.99 -29.24
CA GLY A 165 16.41 -4.87 -29.99
C GLY A 165 17.41 -4.11 -30.89
N GLY A 166 17.87 -2.95 -30.44
CA GLY A 166 18.79 -2.07 -31.18
C GLY A 166 18.15 -1.15 -32.23
N ASN A 167 16.83 -1.17 -32.42
CA ASN A 167 16.12 -0.29 -33.36
C ASN A 167 15.40 0.84 -32.63
N THR A 168 15.41 2.05 -33.18
CA THR A 168 14.63 3.18 -32.65
C THR A 168 13.15 2.99 -32.93
N GLU A 169 12.35 2.91 -31.87
CA GLU A 169 10.88 2.83 -31.96
C GLU A 169 10.21 4.17 -31.63
N TRP A 170 10.89 5.02 -30.86
CA TRP A 170 10.43 6.38 -30.55
C TRP A 170 11.63 7.32 -30.32
N SER A 171 11.45 8.61 -30.62
CA SER A 171 12.46 9.63 -30.32
C SER A 171 11.86 11.02 -30.14
N THR A 172 12.56 11.87 -29.39
CA THR A 172 12.28 13.31 -29.22
C THR A 172 13.60 14.07 -29.06
N GLU A 173 13.60 15.38 -29.29
CA GLU A 173 14.73 16.23 -28.91
C GLU A 173 14.93 16.21 -27.39
N PHE A 174 16.17 16.00 -26.92
CA PHE A 174 16.49 15.95 -25.50
C PHE A 174 16.77 17.37 -24.99
N LEU A 175 15.70 18.11 -24.72
CA LEU A 175 15.79 19.51 -24.29
C LEU A 175 16.27 19.63 -22.83
N PRO A 176 17.03 20.68 -22.48
CA PRO A 176 17.46 20.91 -21.10
C PRO A 176 16.28 21.26 -20.20
N GLU A 177 16.37 20.88 -18.92
CA GLU A 177 15.38 21.17 -17.87
C GLU A 177 13.96 20.60 -18.17
N VAL A 178 13.84 19.71 -19.16
CA VAL A 178 12.61 18.96 -19.43
C VAL A 178 12.72 17.59 -18.80
N TRP A 179 11.84 17.33 -17.83
CA TRP A 179 11.66 15.98 -17.28
C TRP A 179 10.91 15.10 -18.28
N HIS A 180 11.53 13.99 -18.68
CA HIS A 180 10.91 12.92 -19.46
C HIS A 180 10.56 11.78 -18.52
N ASN A 181 9.26 11.52 -18.35
CA ASN A 181 8.77 10.43 -17.51
C ASN A 181 8.60 9.20 -18.39
N VAL A 182 9.10 8.06 -17.97
CA VAL A 182 9.15 6.83 -18.77
C VAL A 182 8.64 5.65 -17.94
N ALA A 183 7.86 4.78 -18.58
CA ALA A 183 7.69 3.40 -18.12
C ALA A 183 7.85 2.40 -19.26
N TYR A 184 8.73 1.42 -19.10
CA TYR A 184 8.76 0.24 -19.97
C TYR A 184 7.67 -0.73 -19.53
N GLU A 185 6.70 -1.01 -20.39
CA GLU A 185 5.69 -2.06 -20.18
C GLU A 185 6.24 -3.38 -20.70
N ILE A 186 6.75 -4.24 -19.81
CA ILE A 186 7.41 -5.48 -20.20
C ILE A 186 6.49 -6.65 -19.84
N ASP A 187 6.23 -7.52 -20.81
CA ASP A 187 5.62 -8.82 -20.58
C ASP A 187 6.65 -9.91 -20.90
N PHE A 188 7.27 -10.45 -19.83
CA PHE A 188 8.30 -11.48 -19.94
C PHE A 188 7.74 -12.83 -20.41
N ASN A 189 6.43 -13.07 -20.26
CA ASN A 189 5.80 -14.29 -20.75
C ASN A 189 5.50 -14.19 -22.25
N ALA A 190 5.07 -13.02 -22.71
CA ALA A 190 4.72 -12.77 -24.10
C ALA A 190 5.95 -12.42 -24.98
N GLY A 191 7.08 -12.03 -24.38
CA GLY A 191 8.24 -11.58 -25.13
C GLY A 191 8.00 -10.23 -25.80
N THR A 192 7.41 -9.27 -25.06
CA THR A 192 7.06 -7.96 -25.61
C THR A 192 7.43 -6.80 -24.70
N VAL A 193 7.72 -5.65 -25.29
CA VAL A 193 7.93 -4.38 -24.57
C VAL A 193 7.16 -3.24 -25.22
N GLY A 194 6.42 -2.47 -24.44
CA GLY A 194 5.76 -1.23 -24.83
C GLY A 194 6.39 -0.02 -24.13
N PHE A 195 6.06 1.18 -24.62
CA PHE A 195 6.66 2.43 -24.12
C PHE A 195 5.61 3.43 -23.70
N TRP A 196 5.69 3.83 -22.44
CA TRP A 196 4.89 4.89 -21.87
C TRP A 196 5.76 6.11 -21.63
N HIS A 197 5.25 7.27 -22.02
CA HIS A 197 6.01 8.50 -21.89
C HIS A 197 5.11 9.72 -21.65
N SER A 198 5.65 10.68 -20.93
CA SER A 198 5.13 12.05 -20.80
C SER A 198 6.27 13.02 -20.48
N THR A 199 5.96 14.32 -20.43
CA THR A 199 6.92 15.34 -19.96
C THR A 199 6.38 16.16 -18.80
N GLY A 200 7.29 16.68 -17.96
CA GLY A 200 6.96 17.52 -16.82
C GLY A 200 6.05 16.81 -15.83
N GLY A 201 4.95 17.46 -15.44
CA GLY A 201 3.95 16.92 -14.51
C GLY A 201 2.79 16.15 -15.13
N ASN A 202 2.86 15.80 -16.42
CA ASN A 202 1.74 15.14 -17.09
C ASN A 202 1.73 13.63 -16.84
N ASP A 203 0.54 13.04 -16.77
CA ASP A 203 0.39 11.58 -16.68
C ASP A 203 0.99 10.87 -17.90
N LEU A 204 1.60 9.71 -17.65
CA LEU A 204 2.12 8.81 -18.66
C LEU A 204 1.01 8.37 -19.63
N LYS A 205 1.37 8.31 -20.91
CA LYS A 205 0.53 7.71 -21.97
C LYS A 205 1.32 6.66 -22.70
N GLN A 206 0.66 5.58 -23.11
CA GLN A 206 1.28 4.59 -23.99
C GLN A 206 1.51 5.25 -25.36
N ILE A 207 2.77 5.50 -25.67
CA ILE A 207 3.17 6.13 -26.94
C ILE A 207 3.42 5.06 -28.00
N VAL A 208 3.98 3.92 -27.58
CA VAL A 208 4.18 2.75 -28.44
C VAL A 208 3.57 1.53 -27.76
N ALA A 209 2.63 0.88 -28.46
CA ALA A 209 2.05 -0.38 -28.01
C ALA A 209 3.12 -1.48 -27.94
N PRO A 210 2.93 -2.55 -27.15
CA PRO A 210 3.93 -3.60 -27.01
C PRO A 210 4.36 -4.21 -28.34
N VAL A 211 5.67 -4.21 -28.60
CA VAL A 211 6.32 -4.84 -29.75
C VAL A 211 7.13 -6.05 -29.30
N SER A 212 7.36 -7.00 -30.20
CA SER A 212 8.14 -8.21 -29.87
C SER A 212 9.60 -7.89 -29.54
N ALA A 213 10.10 -8.48 -28.46
CA ALA A 213 11.48 -8.35 -28.01
C ALA A 213 11.95 -9.65 -27.34
N SER A 214 13.26 -9.90 -27.36
CA SER A 214 13.87 -11.01 -26.62
C SER A 214 14.01 -10.66 -25.13
N THR A 215 12.88 -10.53 -24.43
CA THR A 215 12.83 -10.08 -23.02
C THR A 215 13.43 -11.13 -22.08
N SER A 216 14.74 -11.06 -21.86
CA SER A 216 15.46 -11.91 -20.92
C SER A 216 16.15 -11.04 -19.89
N SER A 217 15.82 -11.28 -18.62
CA SER A 217 16.42 -10.63 -17.46
C SER A 217 16.60 -11.65 -16.34
N ASN A 218 17.68 -11.53 -15.58
CA ASN A 218 17.93 -12.32 -14.38
C ASN A 218 17.41 -11.65 -13.08
N GLY A 219 16.77 -10.47 -13.18
CA GLY A 219 16.28 -9.67 -12.05
C GLY A 219 17.35 -8.79 -11.37
N ALA A 220 18.57 -8.77 -11.89
CA ALA A 220 19.73 -8.02 -11.40
C ALA A 220 20.61 -7.52 -12.57
N ASP A 221 19.98 -7.13 -13.68
CA ASP A 221 20.62 -6.75 -14.95
C ASP A 221 19.89 -5.59 -15.65
N TRP A 222 19.14 -4.79 -14.88
CA TRP A 222 18.64 -3.50 -15.33
C TRP A 222 19.51 -2.39 -14.75
N HIS A 223 20.09 -1.59 -15.63
CA HIS A 223 21.12 -0.60 -15.33
C HIS A 223 20.48 0.78 -15.28
N LEU A 224 20.10 1.24 -14.08
CA LEU A 224 19.73 2.63 -13.85
C LEU A 224 20.99 3.48 -13.86
N GLY A 225 21.24 4.15 -14.98
CA GLY A 225 22.40 5.00 -15.15
C GLY A 225 22.72 5.15 -16.62
N VAL A 226 24.00 5.37 -16.89
CA VAL A 226 24.50 5.66 -18.23
C VAL A 226 25.81 4.94 -18.51
N LEU A 227 25.89 4.39 -19.72
CA LEU A 227 27.10 3.95 -20.39
C LEU A 227 27.33 4.87 -21.59
N GLU A 228 28.54 5.38 -21.76
CA GLU A 228 28.94 6.17 -22.93
C GLU A 228 30.06 5.47 -23.71
N LEU A 229 29.82 5.25 -25.00
CA LEU A 229 30.82 4.68 -25.91
C LEU A 229 31.91 5.70 -26.26
N PRO A 230 33.17 5.26 -26.42
CA PRO A 230 34.24 6.15 -26.87
C PRO A 230 34.06 6.53 -28.35
N ARG A 231 34.56 7.72 -28.72
CA ARG A 231 34.66 8.15 -30.12
C ARG A 231 35.98 8.86 -30.37
N ASP A 232 36.73 8.39 -31.36
CA ASP A 232 38.02 8.97 -31.73
C ASP A 232 37.90 10.48 -32.03
N GLY A 233 38.74 11.28 -31.37
CA GLY A 233 38.77 12.74 -31.53
C GLY A 233 37.82 13.51 -30.62
N TYR A 234 37.06 12.84 -29.75
CA TYR A 234 36.16 13.46 -28.78
C TYR A 234 36.62 13.12 -27.36
N PRO A 235 37.29 14.05 -26.66
CA PRO A 235 37.76 13.81 -25.29
C PRO A 235 36.60 13.69 -24.31
N ASP A 236 36.87 13.10 -23.15
CA ASP A 236 35.91 13.06 -22.05
C ASP A 236 35.72 14.45 -21.44
N GLU A 237 34.46 14.83 -21.27
CA GLU A 237 34.03 16.00 -20.50
C GLU A 237 33.10 15.53 -19.38
N VAL A 238 32.95 16.31 -18.31
CA VAL A 238 32.01 15.94 -17.23
C VAL A 238 30.57 16.02 -17.75
N GLU A 239 29.78 14.99 -17.50
CA GLU A 239 28.39 14.87 -17.93
C GLU A 239 27.49 14.51 -16.76
N ASP A 240 26.36 15.19 -16.64
CA ASP A 240 25.38 15.01 -15.57
C ASP A 240 24.01 14.65 -16.15
N LEU A 241 23.45 13.54 -15.69
CA LEU A 241 22.08 13.10 -15.96
C LEU A 241 21.31 13.01 -14.64
N TYR A 242 20.06 13.46 -14.65
CA TYR A 242 19.23 13.54 -13.45
C TYR A 242 18.10 12.52 -13.55
N PHE A 243 17.87 11.75 -12.48
CA PHE A 243 16.80 10.76 -12.40
C PHE A 243 15.96 10.91 -11.13
N SER A 244 14.68 10.57 -11.23
CA SER A 244 13.77 10.42 -10.07
C SER A 244 12.61 9.48 -10.40
N GLY A 245 11.70 9.22 -9.44
CA GLY A 245 10.53 8.38 -9.68
C GLY A 245 10.87 6.97 -10.15
N VAL A 246 11.98 6.41 -9.64
CA VAL A 246 12.50 5.11 -10.09
C VAL A 246 11.90 3.97 -9.26
N TYR A 247 11.15 3.08 -9.89
CA TYR A 247 10.57 1.90 -9.23
C TYR A 247 10.09 0.87 -10.26
N VAL A 248 9.78 -0.35 -9.79
CA VAL A 248 9.14 -1.38 -10.61
C VAL A 248 7.81 -1.76 -9.98
N GLU A 249 6.75 -1.87 -10.77
CA GLU A 249 5.43 -2.28 -10.31
C GLU A 249 4.82 -3.40 -11.16
N SER A 250 3.77 -4.03 -10.64
CA SER A 250 3.01 -5.10 -11.28
C SER A 250 1.49 -4.88 -11.13
N GLY A 251 0.70 -5.68 -11.87
CA GLY A 251 -0.76 -5.57 -11.88
C GLY A 251 -1.24 -4.54 -12.89
N SER A 252 -1.15 -3.26 -12.55
CA SER A 252 -1.62 -2.15 -13.36
C SER A 252 -0.68 -0.96 -13.28
N ILE A 253 -0.62 -0.19 -14.36
CA ILE A 253 0.29 0.96 -14.42
C ILE A 253 -0.23 2.15 -13.61
N THR A 254 0.64 2.71 -12.77
CA THR A 254 0.50 4.04 -12.18
C THR A 254 0.91 5.08 -13.22
N THR A 255 -0.06 5.76 -13.83
CA THR A 255 0.24 6.77 -14.86
C THR A 255 0.60 8.13 -14.28
N SER A 256 0.21 8.43 -13.04
CA SER A 256 0.54 9.70 -12.39
C SER A 256 2.03 9.79 -12.07
N VAL A 257 2.65 10.91 -12.45
CA VAL A 257 4.07 11.20 -12.14
C VAL A 257 4.28 11.70 -10.72
N THR A 258 3.20 11.94 -9.97
CA THR A 258 3.28 12.10 -8.50
C THR A 258 3.76 10.83 -7.81
N GLY A 259 3.88 9.73 -8.57
CA GLY A 259 4.31 8.40 -8.17
C GLY A 259 3.24 7.62 -7.38
N PRO A 260 3.43 6.30 -7.22
CA PRO A 260 2.56 5.48 -6.41
C PRO A 260 2.79 5.87 -4.94
N ALA A 261 1.74 5.82 -4.11
CA ALA A 261 1.85 6.19 -2.69
C ALA A 261 3.12 5.58 -2.06
N SER A 262 4.07 6.43 -1.64
CA SER A 262 5.34 5.95 -1.07
C SER A 262 5.14 5.44 0.35
N TYR A 263 5.69 4.26 0.59
CA TYR A 263 5.84 3.70 1.93
C TYR A 263 7.17 4.19 2.50
N PRO A 264 7.21 4.99 3.58
CA PRO A 264 8.46 5.25 4.27
C PRO A 264 8.95 3.97 4.97
N ARG A 265 10.21 3.61 4.72
CA ARG A 265 10.99 2.71 5.57
C ARG A 265 11.43 3.52 6.79
N ILE A 266 11.13 3.02 8.00
CA ILE A 266 11.54 3.68 9.26
C ILE A 266 12.99 3.29 9.55
N ASP A 267 13.92 4.23 9.43
CA ASP A 267 15.23 4.22 10.08
C ASP A 267 15.39 5.48 10.99
N ALA A 268 16.26 5.39 12.00
CA ALA A 268 16.18 6.12 13.27
C ALA A 268 16.51 7.63 13.18
N ILE A 269 15.61 8.49 13.70
CA ILE A 269 15.82 9.95 13.80
C ILE A 269 16.99 10.29 14.74
N SER A 270 17.91 11.13 14.26
CA SER A 270 19.01 11.77 15.00
C SER A 270 18.49 12.73 16.10
N PRO A 271 19.09 12.75 17.30
CA PRO A 271 18.57 13.45 18.48
C PRO A 271 18.48 14.99 18.41
N ASP A 272 19.08 15.64 17.41
CA ASP A 272 19.26 17.11 17.42
C ASP A 272 18.01 17.93 17.01
N ARG A 273 16.95 17.30 16.49
CA ARG A 273 15.71 18.00 16.07
C ARG A 273 14.62 18.11 17.16
N VAL A 274 14.89 17.66 18.40
CA VAL A 274 13.88 17.55 19.46
C VAL A 274 13.61 18.88 20.21
N GLU A 275 14.55 19.83 20.24
CA GLU A 275 14.40 21.02 21.11
C GLU A 275 13.49 22.13 20.56
N THR A 276 13.25 22.20 19.25
CA THR A 276 12.56 23.38 18.66
C THR A 276 11.02 23.29 18.70
N LEU A 277 10.44 22.10 18.92
CA LEU A 277 8.98 21.87 18.90
C LEU A 277 8.29 22.01 20.27
N THR A 278 9.05 21.96 21.36
CA THR A 278 8.51 21.94 22.74
C THR A 278 7.91 23.29 23.17
N TYR A 279 8.32 24.40 22.55
CA TYR A 279 7.95 25.76 22.99
C TYR A 279 6.55 26.22 22.53
N LEU A 280 5.96 25.62 21.48
CA LEU A 280 4.67 26.04 20.94
C LEU A 280 3.45 25.34 21.60
N ALA A 281 3.65 24.23 22.30
CA ALA A 281 2.56 23.42 22.85
C ALA A 281 2.03 23.91 24.22
N GLU A 282 2.81 24.69 24.97
CA GLU A 282 2.46 25.04 26.36
C GLU A 282 1.44 26.20 26.49
N THR A 283 1.15 26.95 25.42
CA THR A 283 0.32 28.17 25.53
C THR A 283 -1.18 27.98 25.24
N LEU A 284 -1.64 26.79 24.84
CA LEU A 284 -3.02 26.59 24.35
C LEU A 284 -3.91 25.63 25.16
N ILE A 285 -3.49 25.16 26.35
CA ILE A 285 -4.28 24.20 27.13
C ILE A 285 -4.61 24.74 28.53
N GLN A 286 -5.74 25.45 28.63
CA GLN A 286 -6.55 25.48 29.86
C GLN A 286 -8.00 25.09 29.48
N PRO A 287 -8.57 24.02 30.07
CA PRO A 287 -9.95 23.61 29.79
C PRO A 287 -10.96 24.27 30.74
N PRO A 288 -12.19 24.60 30.30
CA PRO A 288 -13.33 24.72 31.20
C PRO A 288 -13.84 23.33 31.58
N SER A 289 -14.07 23.15 32.87
CA SER A 289 -14.75 22.01 33.50
C SER A 289 -16.25 21.99 33.15
N ASP A 290 -16.73 20.89 32.56
CA ASP A 290 -17.98 20.19 32.89
C ASP A 290 -18.54 19.46 31.66
N LEU A 291 -18.43 18.12 31.64
CA LEU A 291 -19.45 17.15 31.22
C LEU A 291 -18.84 15.75 31.15
N ALA A 292 -19.24 14.92 32.12
CA ALA A 292 -18.96 13.50 32.19
C ALA A 292 -19.94 12.71 31.29
N SER A 293 -19.43 11.97 30.32
CA SER A 293 -19.96 10.66 29.90
C SER A 293 -18.90 9.94 29.06
N GLY A 294 -18.32 8.88 29.62
CA GLY A 294 -17.26 8.10 28.98
C GLY A 294 -17.84 7.11 27.98
N GLY A 295 -17.66 7.37 26.68
CA GLY A 295 -17.85 6.40 25.60
C GLY A 295 -16.52 5.72 25.28
N ALA A 296 -16.39 4.43 25.61
CA ALA A 296 -15.28 3.60 25.14
C ALA A 296 -15.58 3.12 23.71
N ALA A 297 -14.85 3.63 22.72
CA ALA A 297 -14.91 3.15 21.33
C ALA A 297 -14.13 1.84 21.20
N ALA A 298 -14.80 0.76 20.78
CA ALA A 298 -14.22 -0.52 20.40
C ALA A 298 -14.02 -0.57 18.87
N VAL A 299 -12.86 -1.04 18.42
CA VAL A 299 -12.49 -1.17 17.00
C VAL A 299 -12.25 -2.64 16.68
N LEU A 300 -12.91 -3.17 15.64
CA LEU A 300 -12.93 -4.59 15.26
C LEU A 300 -11.96 -4.87 14.08
N LEU A 301 -11.20 -5.96 14.13
CA LEU A 301 -10.18 -6.38 13.15
C LEU A 301 -10.55 -7.67 12.38
N PRO A 302 -10.63 -7.74 11.04
CA PRO A 302 -10.67 -9.03 10.34
C PRO A 302 -9.39 -9.84 10.63
N ALA A 303 -9.53 -11.16 10.80
CA ALA A 303 -8.41 -12.05 11.13
C ALA A 303 -7.59 -12.35 9.86
N GLY A 304 -6.45 -11.67 9.71
CA GLY A 304 -5.39 -12.08 8.79
C GLY A 304 -4.51 -13.13 9.45
N GLY A 305 -4.21 -14.21 8.73
CA GLY A 305 -3.14 -15.13 9.12
C GLY A 305 -1.80 -14.39 9.06
N VAL A 306 -1.19 -14.12 10.22
CA VAL A 306 0.10 -13.41 10.30
C VAL A 306 1.12 -14.30 10.97
N ARG A 307 2.19 -14.63 10.23
CA ARG A 307 3.41 -15.28 10.74
C ARG A 307 4.15 -14.35 11.70
N GLY A 308 3.99 -14.54 13.01
CA GLY A 308 5.01 -14.15 13.99
C GLY A 308 5.12 -13.65 15.45
N GLY A 309 6.29 -13.61 16.13
CA GLY A 309 6.50 -13.09 17.49
C GLY A 309 7.98 -12.96 17.91
N VAL A 310 8.42 -11.71 18.04
CA VAL A 310 9.77 -11.16 18.38
C VAL A 310 10.49 -11.82 19.56
N ARG A 311 11.83 -11.98 19.44
CA ARG A 311 12.78 -11.96 20.58
C ARG A 311 13.62 -10.68 20.56
N GLY A 312 13.49 -9.89 21.64
CA GLY A 312 14.43 -8.84 22.04
C GLY A 312 14.29 -7.50 21.29
N GLY A 313 13.53 -6.56 21.84
CA GLY A 313 13.49 -5.16 21.39
C GLY A 313 13.77 -4.21 22.55
N ALA A 314 14.73 -3.32 22.38
CA ALA A 314 15.09 -2.28 23.34
C ALA A 314 13.93 -1.30 23.54
N THR A 315 13.59 -1.03 24.80
CA THR A 315 12.67 0.04 25.19
C THR A 315 13.38 1.38 25.07
N ARG A 316 12.93 2.27 24.19
CA ARG A 316 13.31 3.69 24.24
C ARG A 316 12.26 4.41 25.09
N ALA A 317 12.49 4.42 26.41
CA ALA A 317 11.75 5.29 27.31
C ALA A 317 12.28 6.72 27.12
N GLY A 318 11.42 7.64 26.71
CA GLY A 318 11.69 9.07 26.87
C GLY A 318 11.61 9.40 28.35
N ASP A 319 12.70 9.88 28.94
CA ASP A 319 12.71 10.39 30.31
C ASP A 319 11.86 11.66 30.37
N GLY A 320 10.64 11.49 30.87
CA GLY A 320 9.68 12.56 31.14
C GLY A 320 8.37 11.91 31.54
N ALA A 321 7.90 12.17 32.75
CA ALA A 321 6.73 11.54 33.35
C ALA A 321 5.43 11.90 32.61
N ALA A 322 5.20 11.31 31.44
CA ALA A 322 3.93 11.33 30.74
C ALA A 322 3.12 10.08 31.12
N ARG A 323 1.89 10.28 31.60
CA ARG A 323 0.94 9.20 31.89
C ARG A 323 0.60 8.48 30.58
N SER A 324 1.27 7.37 30.29
CA SER A 324 1.01 6.54 29.12
C SER A 324 -0.26 5.70 29.35
N ARG A 325 -1.28 5.90 28.51
CA ARG A 325 -2.42 4.98 28.37
C ARG A 325 -2.35 4.34 26.98
N PRO A 326 -2.02 3.05 26.86
CA PRO A 326 -2.16 2.33 25.61
C PRO A 326 -3.64 2.21 25.27
N LYS A 327 -4.07 2.70 24.10
CA LYS A 327 -5.38 2.40 23.52
C LYS A 327 -5.13 1.62 22.24
N GLY A 328 -5.67 0.41 22.16
CA GLY A 328 -5.51 -0.53 21.05
C GLY A 328 -6.86 -0.81 20.45
N GLY A 329 -6.85 -1.10 19.16
CA GLY A 329 -8.03 -1.10 18.32
C GLY A 329 -7.78 -0.19 17.11
N GLY A 330 -7.01 -0.69 16.16
CA GLY A 330 -6.89 -0.13 14.81
C GLY A 330 -7.39 -1.17 13.81
N ARG A 331 -7.94 -0.76 12.67
CA ARG A 331 -8.30 -1.68 11.58
C ARG A 331 -7.09 -2.15 10.75
N THR A 332 -5.96 -1.46 10.89
CA THR A 332 -4.80 -1.59 10.00
C THR A 332 -3.49 -1.58 10.81
N ALA A 333 -2.42 -2.11 10.22
CA ALA A 333 -1.13 -2.30 10.89
C ALA A 333 -0.26 -1.03 10.97
N PHE A 334 -0.83 0.16 10.77
CA PHE A 334 -0.08 1.41 10.56
C PHE A 334 -0.07 2.32 11.79
N ALA A 335 1.05 3.03 11.97
CA ALA A 335 1.12 4.17 12.88
C ALA A 335 0.06 5.22 12.46
N ASP A 336 -0.63 5.80 13.43
CA ASP A 336 -1.70 6.81 13.27
C ASP A 336 -3.02 6.35 12.61
N ALA A 337 -3.12 5.09 12.15
CA ALA A 337 -4.39 4.48 11.72
C ALA A 337 -5.06 3.63 12.84
N SER A 338 -4.34 3.48 13.95
CA SER A 338 -4.84 2.92 15.20
C SER A 338 -5.46 4.02 16.06
N SER A 339 -6.43 3.69 16.92
CA SER A 339 -7.06 4.64 17.85
C SER A 339 -6.14 5.09 19.00
N SER A 340 -4.89 5.47 18.68
CA SER A 340 -3.91 6.03 19.59
C SER A 340 -4.36 7.42 20.05
N ALA A 341 -4.36 7.66 21.35
CA ALA A 341 -4.50 9.01 21.88
C ALA A 341 -3.30 9.86 21.41
N VAL A 342 -3.49 11.18 21.25
CA VAL A 342 -2.39 12.13 21.04
C VAL A 342 -1.39 11.96 22.21
N GLY A 343 -0.15 11.58 21.91
CA GLY A 343 0.89 11.25 22.90
C GLY A 343 0.91 9.80 23.42
N GLY A 344 0.17 8.88 22.79
CA GLY A 344 0.21 7.44 23.09
C GLY A 344 1.33 6.69 22.35
N ALA A 345 1.72 5.52 22.86
CA ALA A 345 2.65 4.63 22.18
C ALA A 345 1.89 3.66 21.25
N THR A 346 2.27 3.62 19.97
CA THR A 346 1.78 2.63 19.01
C THR A 346 2.74 1.44 19.01
N VAL A 347 2.23 0.24 19.31
CA VAL A 347 3.02 -1.00 19.21
C VAL A 347 2.79 -1.58 17.83
N ASP A 348 3.82 -1.49 16.98
CA ASP A 348 3.83 -2.07 15.65
C ASP A 348 4.06 -3.58 15.72
N LEU A 349 3.02 -4.36 15.40
CA LEU A 349 3.06 -5.81 15.40
C LEU A 349 3.46 -6.40 14.04
N ARG A 350 3.82 -5.59 13.03
CA ARG A 350 4.24 -6.09 11.70
C ARG A 350 5.52 -6.92 11.72
N ARG A 351 6.35 -6.78 12.78
CA ARG A 351 7.57 -7.57 13.01
C ARG A 351 7.38 -8.80 13.90
N MET A 352 6.14 -9.18 14.16
CA MET A 352 5.82 -10.54 14.56
C MET A 352 6.46 -11.50 13.50
N ASP A 353 7.39 -12.40 13.88
CA ASP A 353 8.14 -13.37 13.04
C ASP A 353 7.81 -14.92 13.14
N ARG A 354 7.33 -15.50 14.25
CA ARG A 354 6.83 -16.87 14.46
C ARG A 354 5.29 -17.12 14.68
N VAL A 355 4.61 -17.81 13.76
CA VAL A 355 3.38 -18.60 14.06
C VAL A 355 3.79 -20.02 14.41
N ALA A 356 3.34 -20.51 15.56
CA ALA A 356 3.54 -21.89 15.96
C ALA A 356 2.17 -22.59 16.03
N PRO A 357 1.78 -23.39 15.02
CA PRO A 357 0.69 -24.32 15.21
C PRO A 357 1.09 -25.32 16.30
N SER A 358 0.13 -25.73 17.12
CA SER A 358 0.31 -26.82 18.06
C SER A 358 0.66 -28.11 17.30
N PRO A 359 1.33 -29.09 17.95
CA PRO A 359 1.71 -30.36 17.30
C PRO A 359 0.52 -31.12 16.66
N ASP A 360 -0.69 -30.93 17.19
CA ASP A 360 -1.95 -31.49 16.71
C ASP A 360 -2.70 -30.56 15.73
N ARG A 361 -2.16 -29.36 15.44
CA ARG A 361 -2.74 -28.30 14.61
C ARG A 361 -4.10 -27.76 15.10
N GLY A 362 -4.51 -28.08 16.33
CA GLY A 362 -5.78 -27.61 16.90
C GLY A 362 -5.74 -26.16 17.42
N SER A 363 -4.55 -25.62 17.71
CA SER A 363 -4.34 -24.23 18.13
C SER A 363 -3.10 -23.62 17.49
N GLY A 364 -2.98 -22.30 17.57
CA GLY A 364 -1.82 -21.58 17.07
C GLY A 364 -1.54 -20.29 17.84
N SER A 365 -0.30 -19.81 17.82
CA SER A 365 0.06 -18.50 18.34
C SER A 365 0.14 -17.43 17.23
N GLY A 366 -0.46 -16.26 17.40
CA GLY A 366 -0.54 -15.20 16.37
C GLY A 366 -0.82 -13.78 16.91
N GLY A 367 -1.04 -12.83 15.99
CA GLY A 367 -1.33 -11.41 16.28
C GLY A 367 -2.81 -11.06 16.53
N PHE A 368 -3.09 -9.77 16.76
CA PHE A 368 -4.45 -9.27 17.07
C PHE A 368 -5.42 -9.48 15.89
N GLY A 369 -6.64 -9.94 16.20
CA GLY A 369 -7.72 -10.20 15.24
C GLY A 369 -9.05 -10.53 15.94
N ARG A 370 -10.15 -10.65 15.17
CA ARG A 370 -11.49 -11.09 15.61
C ARG A 370 -11.50 -12.54 16.12
N TRP A 371 -10.95 -12.79 17.30
CA TRP A 371 -10.94 -14.11 17.95
C TRP A 371 -12.17 -14.29 18.84
N TRP A 372 -13.36 -14.29 18.23
CA TRP A 372 -14.64 -14.41 18.93
C TRP A 372 -14.86 -15.83 19.46
N GLY A 373 -14.49 -16.07 20.73
CA GLY A 373 -14.57 -17.39 21.36
C GLY A 373 -13.42 -18.34 21.02
N LEU A 374 -12.60 -18.01 20.01
CA LEU A 374 -11.42 -18.76 19.62
C LEU A 374 -10.20 -18.47 20.49
N LEU A 375 -10.20 -17.38 21.27
CA LEU A 375 -9.08 -17.04 22.14
C LEU A 375 -8.97 -18.03 23.30
N LEU A 376 -7.85 -18.76 23.36
CA LEU A 376 -7.52 -19.74 24.40
C LEU A 376 -6.68 -19.10 25.52
N GLY A 377 -5.80 -18.15 25.17
CA GLY A 377 -4.94 -17.45 26.12
C GLY A 377 -4.01 -16.44 25.46
N GLY A 378 -3.11 -15.87 26.24
CA GLY A 378 -2.11 -14.94 25.72
C GLY A 378 -1.17 -14.40 26.80
N GLY A 379 0.00 -13.92 26.35
CA GLY A 379 0.93 -13.19 27.20
C GLY A 379 0.56 -11.72 27.27
N VAL A 380 0.46 -11.16 28.47
CA VAL A 380 0.11 -9.75 28.70
C VAL A 380 1.14 -9.11 29.63
N MET A 381 1.80 -8.07 29.17
CA MET A 381 2.63 -7.22 30.02
C MET A 381 1.75 -6.16 30.69
N LEU A 382 1.63 -6.25 32.01
CA LEU A 382 0.84 -5.33 32.82
C LEU A 382 1.61 -4.02 33.06
N ALA A 383 0.91 -3.00 33.55
CA ALA A 383 1.53 -1.73 33.96
C ALA A 383 2.59 -1.90 35.07
N SER A 384 2.51 -2.99 35.85
CA SER A 384 3.52 -3.41 36.82
C SER A 384 4.84 -3.88 36.20
N ARG A 385 4.92 -3.97 34.87
CA ARG A 385 6.01 -4.57 34.09
C ARG A 385 6.13 -6.08 34.22
N GLU A 386 5.16 -6.72 34.86
CA GLU A 386 5.05 -8.17 34.91
C GLU A 386 4.43 -8.70 33.62
N VAL A 387 5.01 -9.75 33.05
CA VAL A 387 4.41 -10.50 31.96
C VAL A 387 3.65 -11.67 32.55
N VAL A 388 2.33 -11.67 32.36
CA VAL A 388 1.45 -12.72 32.84
C VAL A 388 0.91 -13.55 31.67
N ASP A 389 0.77 -14.86 31.88
CA ASP A 389 0.03 -15.73 30.98
C ASP A 389 -1.44 -15.74 31.40
N ALA A 390 -2.28 -15.10 30.58
CA ALA A 390 -3.71 -14.96 30.79
C ALA A 390 -4.48 -16.02 30.00
N ASN A 391 -5.27 -16.84 30.69
CA ASN A 391 -6.17 -17.83 30.10
C ASN A 391 -7.41 -18.04 31.01
N ALA A 392 -8.28 -19.00 30.67
CA ALA A 392 -9.50 -19.26 31.41
C ALA A 392 -9.28 -19.67 32.89
N HIS A 393 -8.07 -20.11 33.24
CA HIS A 393 -7.72 -20.68 34.54
C HIS A 393 -6.64 -19.87 35.29
N LEU A 394 -5.87 -19.04 34.58
CA LEU A 394 -4.80 -18.20 35.11
C LEU A 394 -5.06 -16.75 34.68
N GLN A 395 -5.14 -15.84 35.65
CA GLN A 395 -5.32 -14.40 35.38
C GLN A 395 -6.58 -14.11 34.55
N ALA A 396 -7.75 -14.48 35.10
CA ALA A 396 -9.05 -14.43 34.44
C ALA A 396 -9.48 -13.01 34.01
N ASP A 397 -9.14 -11.98 34.80
CA ASP A 397 -9.50 -10.58 34.49
C ASP A 397 -8.73 -10.05 33.28
N PRO A 398 -7.37 -10.18 33.19
CA PRO A 398 -6.64 -9.94 31.95
C PRO A 398 -7.15 -10.76 30.77
N PHE A 399 -7.47 -12.04 30.98
CA PHE A 399 -7.99 -12.90 29.92
C PHE A 399 -9.34 -12.39 29.39
N TRP A 400 -10.27 -12.03 30.27
CA TRP A 400 -11.55 -11.42 29.93
C TRP A 400 -11.41 -10.10 29.18
N ALA A 401 -10.48 -9.25 29.61
CA ALA A 401 -10.17 -7.98 28.96
C ALA A 401 -9.69 -8.14 27.51
N LEU A 402 -8.91 -9.18 27.21
CA LEU A 402 -8.41 -9.45 25.85
C LEU A 402 -9.53 -9.70 24.82
N ARG A 403 -10.71 -10.18 25.25
CA ARG A 403 -11.82 -10.54 24.35
C ARG A 403 -12.71 -9.38 23.89
N ALA A 404 -12.30 -8.14 24.17
CA ALA A 404 -13.07 -6.93 23.86
C ALA A 404 -12.27 -5.82 23.17
N GLY A 405 -11.03 -6.10 22.75
CA GLY A 405 -10.14 -5.09 22.18
C GLY A 405 -9.69 -4.00 23.17
N GLY A 406 -9.89 -4.22 24.48
CA GLY A 406 -9.46 -3.29 25.53
C GLY A 406 -8.01 -3.52 25.95
N ASN A 407 -7.19 -2.48 25.92
CA ASN A 407 -5.78 -2.56 26.32
C ASN A 407 -5.61 -2.30 27.82
N PHE A 408 -5.69 -3.36 28.63
CA PHE A 408 -5.31 -3.32 30.06
C PHE A 408 -3.81 -3.64 30.28
N GLY A 409 -3.07 -3.88 29.19
CA GLY A 409 -1.63 -4.15 29.14
C GLY A 409 -1.14 -4.24 27.69
N ILE A 410 0.16 -4.48 27.50
CA ILE A 410 0.74 -4.76 26.18
C ILE A 410 0.63 -6.26 25.92
N VAL A 411 -0.13 -6.66 24.91
CA VAL A 411 -0.26 -8.08 24.54
C VAL A 411 0.97 -8.50 23.75
N THR A 412 1.65 -9.55 24.21
CA THR A 412 2.90 -10.04 23.61
C THR A 412 2.70 -11.33 22.81
N ARG A 413 1.60 -12.06 23.06
CA ARG A 413 1.25 -13.31 22.38
C ARG A 413 -0.25 -13.55 22.47
N PHE A 414 -0.88 -14.02 21.40
CA PHE A 414 -2.17 -14.70 21.47
C PHE A 414 -2.00 -16.20 21.28
N GLU A 415 -2.88 -16.97 21.89
CA GLU A 415 -3.10 -18.38 21.62
C GLU A 415 -4.57 -18.53 21.21
N VAL A 416 -4.79 -19.03 20.00
CA VAL A 416 -6.11 -19.08 19.36
C VAL A 416 -6.40 -20.47 18.82
N LEU A 417 -7.66 -20.87 18.87
CA LEU A 417 -8.15 -22.07 18.22
C LEU A 417 -8.04 -21.89 16.69
N ALA A 418 -7.41 -22.85 16.02
CA ALA A 418 -7.22 -22.85 14.58
C ALA A 418 -8.06 -23.97 13.95
N PRO A 419 -9.37 -23.75 13.72
CA PRO A 419 -10.21 -24.77 13.11
C PRO A 419 -9.71 -25.09 11.69
N GLU A 420 -9.81 -26.35 11.31
CA GLU A 420 -9.47 -26.76 9.95
C GLU A 420 -10.42 -26.07 8.97
N GLN A 421 -9.84 -25.27 8.09
CA GLN A 421 -10.55 -24.61 7.01
C GLN A 421 -10.25 -25.38 5.72
N GLY A 422 -11.30 -25.71 4.97
CA GLY A 422 -11.17 -26.40 3.68
C GLY A 422 -10.35 -25.57 2.67
N GLY A 423 -10.17 -26.09 1.45
CA GLY A 423 -9.34 -25.44 0.43
C GLY A 423 -9.74 -23.99 0.12
N THR A 424 -10.85 -23.79 -0.59
CA THR A 424 -11.34 -22.45 -0.97
C THR A 424 -12.70 -22.16 -0.34
N MET A 425 -13.02 -20.88 -0.21
CA MET A 425 -14.30 -20.34 0.24
C MET A 425 -14.89 -19.45 -0.85
N ARG A 426 -16.20 -19.23 -0.83
CA ARG A 426 -16.83 -18.23 -1.70
C ARG A 426 -16.72 -16.88 -1.01
N GLY A 427 -16.09 -15.89 -1.65
CA GLY A 427 -15.87 -14.59 -1.04
C GLY A 427 -15.62 -13.50 -2.08
N GLY A 428 -15.47 -12.26 -1.61
CA GLY A 428 -15.12 -11.11 -2.44
C GLY A 428 -16.11 -9.97 -2.25
N MET A 429 -16.04 -8.97 -3.15
CA MET A 429 -16.87 -7.78 -3.05
C MET A 429 -17.60 -7.46 -4.36
N ALA A 430 -18.77 -6.85 -4.24
CA ALA A 430 -19.49 -6.26 -5.35
C ALA A 430 -19.84 -4.80 -5.01
N ALA A 431 -19.71 -3.91 -5.99
CA ALA A 431 -20.05 -2.49 -5.84
C ALA A 431 -21.13 -2.07 -6.84
N TYR A 432 -22.03 -1.20 -6.39
CA TYR A 432 -23.20 -0.73 -7.13
C TYR A 432 -23.31 0.79 -7.02
N GLY A 433 -23.70 1.46 -8.10
CA GLY A 433 -24.08 2.87 -8.03
C GLY A 433 -25.25 3.08 -7.06
N LEU A 434 -25.17 4.10 -6.21
CA LEU A 434 -26.14 4.32 -5.14
C LEU A 434 -27.35 5.15 -5.62
N GLY A 435 -28.23 4.52 -6.38
CA GLY A 435 -29.58 5.03 -6.64
C GLY A 435 -30.57 4.70 -5.50
N GLN A 436 -31.78 5.27 -5.56
CA GLN A 436 -32.82 5.03 -4.55
C GLN A 436 -33.19 3.54 -4.42
N GLU A 437 -33.23 2.81 -5.54
CA GLU A 437 -33.51 1.37 -5.56
C GLU A 437 -32.36 0.56 -4.94
N THR A 438 -31.11 0.84 -5.33
CA THR A 438 -29.91 0.21 -4.73
C THR A 438 -29.86 0.44 -3.22
N LYS A 439 -30.07 1.68 -2.77
CA LYS A 439 -30.12 2.03 -1.35
C LYS A 439 -31.18 1.21 -0.62
N ALA A 440 -32.40 1.18 -1.15
CA ALA A 440 -33.50 0.45 -0.52
C ALA A 440 -33.22 -1.05 -0.44
N ALA A 441 -32.69 -1.63 -1.52
CA ALA A 441 -32.40 -3.06 -1.62
C ALA A 441 -31.24 -3.50 -0.71
N VAL A 442 -30.15 -2.72 -0.63
CA VAL A 442 -29.07 -3.00 0.33
C VAL A 442 -29.60 -2.94 1.76
N ILE A 443 -30.41 -1.92 2.11
CA ILE A 443 -30.99 -1.82 3.46
C ILE A 443 -31.94 -2.99 3.75
N ASP A 444 -32.79 -3.39 2.79
CA ASP A 444 -33.67 -4.55 2.95
C ASP A 444 -32.88 -5.84 3.12
N GLY A 445 -31.85 -6.07 2.28
CA GLY A 445 -30.96 -7.22 2.39
C GLY A 445 -30.22 -7.27 3.71
N LEU A 446 -29.75 -6.13 4.24
CA LEU A 446 -29.12 -6.06 5.57
C LEU A 446 -30.07 -6.48 6.70
N VAL A 447 -31.34 -6.05 6.64
CA VAL A 447 -32.35 -6.44 7.63
C VAL A 447 -32.71 -7.93 7.48
N ALA A 448 -32.94 -8.40 6.26
CA ALA A 448 -33.25 -9.80 5.98
C ALA A 448 -32.11 -10.74 6.40
N PHE A 449 -30.86 -10.35 6.12
CA PHE A 449 -29.67 -11.08 6.55
C PHE A 449 -29.58 -11.16 8.08
N ALA A 450 -29.83 -10.06 8.78
CA ALA A 450 -29.80 -10.04 10.24
C ALA A 450 -30.92 -10.90 10.85
N ASP A 451 -32.16 -10.72 10.39
CA ASP A 451 -33.31 -11.37 11.00
C ASP A 451 -33.43 -12.85 10.65
N HIS A 452 -33.01 -13.24 9.46
CA HIS A 452 -33.22 -14.58 8.91
C HIS A 452 -31.94 -15.23 8.38
N GLY A 453 -31.26 -14.57 7.44
CA GLY A 453 -30.16 -15.17 6.68
C GLY A 453 -29.04 -15.75 7.54
N SER A 454 -28.51 -14.94 8.45
CA SER A 454 -27.45 -15.31 9.40
C SER A 454 -27.86 -16.34 10.46
N ARG A 455 -29.15 -16.70 10.52
CA ARG A 455 -29.67 -17.75 11.42
C ARG A 455 -29.86 -19.08 10.69
N THR A 456 -30.16 -19.03 9.39
CA THR A 456 -30.38 -20.21 8.56
C THR A 456 -29.08 -20.78 8.03
N ASP A 457 -28.09 -19.92 7.81
CA ASP A 457 -26.76 -20.30 7.41
C ASP A 457 -25.74 -19.64 8.36
N VAL A 458 -25.00 -20.45 9.10
CA VAL A 458 -24.00 -19.96 10.08
C VAL A 458 -22.61 -19.82 9.47
N LYS A 459 -22.44 -20.21 8.21
CA LYS A 459 -21.15 -20.17 7.49
C LYS A 459 -20.90 -18.84 6.79
N VAL A 460 -21.81 -17.88 6.93
CA VAL A 460 -21.76 -16.61 6.21
C VAL A 460 -21.28 -15.44 7.04
N HIS A 461 -20.64 -14.51 6.35
CA HIS A 461 -20.24 -13.21 6.84
C HIS A 461 -20.57 -12.14 5.78
N LEU A 462 -20.94 -10.96 6.27
CA LEU A 462 -21.40 -9.84 5.45
C LEU A 462 -20.84 -8.54 6.01
N ILE A 463 -20.24 -7.74 5.13
CA ILE A 463 -20.04 -6.30 5.33
C ILE A 463 -20.76 -5.58 4.20
N ALA A 464 -21.55 -4.57 4.53
CA ALA A 464 -22.03 -3.62 3.53
C ALA A 464 -21.46 -2.24 3.86
N SER A 465 -21.27 -1.38 2.88
CA SER A 465 -20.85 0.00 3.09
C SER A 465 -21.55 0.91 2.10
N ILE A 466 -21.84 2.13 2.55
CA ILE A 466 -22.15 3.25 1.66
C ILE A 466 -20.99 4.23 1.73
N GLY A 467 -20.46 4.58 0.57
CA GLY A 467 -19.28 5.44 0.45
C GLY A 467 -19.39 6.41 -0.73
N TYR A 468 -18.52 7.41 -0.72
CA TYR A 468 -18.38 8.34 -1.84
C TYR A 468 -17.11 8.03 -2.62
N SER A 469 -17.25 7.67 -3.89
CA SER A 469 -16.13 7.49 -4.81
C SER A 469 -15.85 8.78 -5.55
N ARG A 470 -14.70 9.39 -5.25
CA ARG A 470 -14.26 10.63 -5.93
C ARG A 470 -13.93 10.40 -7.40
N ALA A 471 -13.40 9.23 -7.74
CA ALA A 471 -12.94 8.93 -9.10
C ALA A 471 -14.07 9.04 -10.14
N VAL A 472 -15.29 8.72 -9.74
CA VAL A 472 -16.51 8.82 -10.58
C VAL A 472 -17.49 9.89 -10.09
N ASP A 473 -17.07 10.67 -9.09
CA ASP A 473 -17.87 11.72 -8.43
C ASP A 473 -19.27 11.25 -8.02
N ALA A 474 -19.38 10.04 -7.46
CA ALA A 474 -20.65 9.39 -7.18
C ALA A 474 -20.67 8.62 -5.84
N TRP A 475 -21.87 8.48 -5.29
CA TRP A 475 -22.11 7.58 -4.16
C TRP A 475 -22.23 6.14 -4.65
N GLU A 476 -21.70 5.21 -3.86
CA GLU A 476 -21.72 3.78 -4.14
C GLU A 476 -22.14 2.97 -2.90
N ALA A 477 -22.72 1.80 -3.15
CA ALA A 477 -22.90 0.75 -2.18
C ALA A 477 -21.94 -0.40 -2.48
N THR A 478 -21.18 -0.82 -1.48
CA THR A 478 -20.27 -1.97 -1.58
C THR A 478 -20.75 -3.06 -0.64
N VAL A 479 -20.78 -4.30 -1.10
CA VAL A 479 -21.07 -5.49 -0.29
C VAL A 479 -19.90 -6.45 -0.38
N ILE A 480 -19.47 -6.98 0.76
CA ILE A 480 -18.46 -8.02 0.90
C ILE A 480 -19.20 -9.23 1.46
N LEU A 481 -19.19 -10.32 0.69
CA LEU A 481 -20.04 -11.48 0.92
C LEU A 481 -19.16 -12.72 1.02
N ASP A 482 -19.05 -13.30 2.21
CA ASP A 482 -18.19 -14.46 2.46
C ASP A 482 -19.02 -15.65 2.94
N HIS A 483 -18.74 -16.83 2.39
CA HIS A 483 -19.29 -18.11 2.82
C HIS A 483 -18.15 -19.12 2.99
N ALA A 484 -18.14 -19.82 4.13
CA ALA A 484 -17.02 -20.69 4.52
C ALA A 484 -16.76 -21.86 3.55
N ASP A 485 -17.79 -22.32 2.84
CA ASP A 485 -17.66 -23.31 1.77
C ASP A 485 -17.62 -22.66 0.37
N PRO A 486 -16.92 -23.28 -0.60
CA PRO A 486 -16.94 -22.83 -1.99
C PRO A 486 -18.30 -23.12 -2.65
N GLN A 487 -18.61 -22.38 -3.72
CA GLN A 487 -19.86 -22.55 -4.49
C GLN A 487 -19.59 -23.03 -5.91
N PRO A 488 -20.52 -23.73 -6.58
CA PRO A 488 -20.43 -23.97 -8.02
C PRO A 488 -20.23 -22.67 -8.80
N GLU A 489 -19.57 -22.76 -9.96
CA GLU A 489 -19.35 -21.60 -10.82
C GLU A 489 -20.68 -20.92 -11.20
N GLY A 490 -20.75 -19.61 -11.05
CA GLY A 490 -21.97 -18.82 -11.28
C GLY A 490 -23.06 -18.94 -10.20
N ALA A 491 -22.85 -19.75 -9.16
CA ALA A 491 -23.78 -19.87 -8.03
C ALA A 491 -23.33 -19.05 -6.81
N HIS A 492 -24.29 -18.71 -5.96
CA HIS A 492 -24.06 -18.10 -4.65
C HIS A 492 -25.03 -18.70 -3.62
N PRO A 493 -24.70 -18.61 -2.31
CA PRO A 493 -25.62 -19.01 -1.25
C PRO A 493 -26.89 -18.17 -1.30
N ALA A 494 -28.06 -18.80 -1.14
CA ALA A 494 -29.37 -18.12 -1.21
C ALA A 494 -29.54 -16.97 -0.20
N VAL A 495 -28.77 -17.01 0.89
CA VAL A 495 -28.72 -15.92 1.88
C VAL A 495 -28.18 -14.60 1.32
N PHE A 496 -27.55 -14.62 0.15
CA PHE A 496 -27.04 -13.44 -0.52
C PHE A 496 -27.90 -12.95 -1.70
N ASP A 497 -29.02 -13.62 -2.02
CA ASP A 497 -29.88 -13.28 -3.17
C ASP A 497 -30.24 -11.78 -3.23
N ASP A 498 -30.54 -11.18 -2.07
CA ASP A 498 -30.93 -9.76 -1.94
C ASP A 498 -29.81 -8.78 -2.30
N PHE A 499 -28.56 -9.24 -2.37
CA PHE A 499 -27.38 -8.42 -2.72
C PHE A 499 -26.96 -8.55 -4.19
N PHE A 500 -27.60 -9.43 -4.97
CA PHE A 500 -27.40 -9.54 -6.43
C PHE A 500 -28.44 -8.69 -7.17
N LEU A 501 -28.25 -7.38 -7.07
CA LEU A 501 -29.17 -6.38 -7.63
C LEU A 501 -29.14 -6.46 -9.17
N ARG A 502 -30.31 -6.53 -9.82
CA ARG A 502 -30.49 -6.82 -11.26
C ARG A 502 -29.99 -5.72 -12.23
N GLY A 503 -29.01 -4.91 -11.83
CA GLY A 503 -28.18 -4.08 -12.69
C GLY A 503 -26.73 -4.52 -12.47
N SER A 504 -26.02 -4.86 -13.55
CA SER A 504 -24.64 -5.35 -13.49
C SER A 504 -23.80 -4.46 -12.58
N ALA A 505 -23.30 -5.04 -11.49
CA ALA A 505 -22.43 -4.39 -10.55
C ALA A 505 -21.35 -3.62 -11.32
N VAL A 506 -21.02 -2.42 -10.85
CA VAL A 506 -19.94 -1.62 -11.48
C VAL A 506 -18.57 -2.24 -11.18
N TYR A 507 -18.51 -3.10 -10.16
CA TYR A 507 -17.38 -3.95 -9.80
C TYR A 507 -17.90 -5.26 -9.18
N ASP A 508 -17.27 -6.39 -9.51
CA ASP A 508 -17.57 -7.70 -8.94
C ASP A 508 -16.30 -8.56 -8.90
N SER A 509 -15.87 -8.95 -7.70
CA SER A 509 -14.76 -9.90 -7.47
C SER A 509 -15.23 -11.19 -6.79
N LEU A 510 -16.53 -11.46 -6.74
CA LEU A 510 -17.08 -12.61 -6.02
C LEU A 510 -16.65 -13.93 -6.69
N ALA A 511 -15.75 -14.65 -6.04
CA ALA A 511 -15.12 -15.86 -6.56
C ALA A 511 -14.93 -16.91 -5.46
N ASN A 512 -14.67 -18.16 -5.86
CA ASN A 512 -14.07 -19.10 -4.94
C ASN A 512 -12.59 -18.73 -4.81
N SER A 513 -12.14 -18.43 -3.61
CA SER A 513 -10.78 -17.98 -3.33
C SER A 513 -10.30 -18.51 -1.99
N SER A 514 -9.00 -18.35 -1.71
CA SER A 514 -8.45 -18.68 -0.39
C SER A 514 -8.78 -17.58 0.60
N LEU A 515 -8.89 -17.89 1.90
CA LEU A 515 -9.07 -16.86 2.93
C LEU A 515 -7.96 -15.80 2.88
N ALA A 516 -6.73 -16.19 2.54
CA ALA A 516 -5.61 -15.26 2.39
C ALA A 516 -5.87 -14.24 1.28
N ASN A 517 -6.25 -14.68 0.08
CA ASN A 517 -6.54 -13.78 -1.03
C ASN A 517 -7.74 -12.89 -0.74
N LEU A 518 -8.80 -13.41 -0.12
CA LEU A 518 -9.96 -12.62 0.27
C LEU A 518 -9.62 -11.53 1.30
N THR A 519 -8.61 -11.79 2.15
CA THR A 519 -8.12 -10.81 3.12
C THR A 519 -7.33 -9.70 2.43
N GLU A 520 -6.49 -10.05 1.45
CA GLU A 520 -5.77 -9.08 0.62
C GLU A 520 -6.75 -8.20 -0.19
N ASP A 521 -7.78 -8.81 -0.78
CA ASP A 521 -8.83 -8.10 -1.51
C ASP A 521 -9.56 -7.09 -0.59
N LEU A 522 -9.81 -7.46 0.67
CA LEU A 522 -10.41 -6.57 1.66
C LEU A 522 -9.45 -5.44 2.08
N ASP A 523 -8.16 -5.72 2.26
CA ASP A 523 -7.15 -4.73 2.66
C ASP A 523 -7.02 -3.60 1.64
N ALA A 524 -7.17 -3.92 0.34
CA ALA A 524 -7.17 -2.94 -0.74
C ALA A 524 -8.26 -1.85 -0.59
N SER A 525 -9.33 -2.09 0.18
CA SER A 525 -10.39 -1.10 0.45
C SER A 525 -10.00 -0.04 1.51
N GLY A 526 -8.90 -0.25 2.23
CA GLY A 526 -8.37 0.64 3.27
C GLY A 526 -6.95 1.10 2.94
N PRO A 527 -6.75 1.94 1.91
CA PRO A 527 -5.43 2.24 1.38
C PRO A 527 -4.50 2.82 2.43
N PHE A 528 -3.24 2.36 2.37
CA PHE A 528 -2.17 2.90 3.19
C PHE A 528 -1.97 4.42 2.93
N GLY A 529 -1.54 5.17 3.96
CA GLY A 529 -1.22 6.60 3.85
C GLY A 529 -2.34 7.57 4.26
N TYR A 530 -3.55 7.07 4.51
CA TYR A 530 -4.62 7.89 5.07
C TYR A 530 -4.59 7.90 6.61
N ARG A 531 -4.90 9.05 7.21
CA ARG A 531 -5.28 9.13 8.62
C ARG A 531 -6.75 8.79 8.74
N TYR A 532 -7.05 7.76 9.53
CA TYR A 532 -8.40 7.29 9.77
C TYR A 532 -8.86 7.75 11.15
N THR A 533 -10.07 8.30 11.22
CA THR A 533 -10.82 8.32 12.49
C THR A 533 -11.96 7.33 12.35
N TYR A 534 -12.24 6.58 13.41
CA TYR A 534 -13.34 5.63 13.45
C TYR A 534 -14.30 6.03 14.57
N TRP A 535 -15.58 6.13 14.23
CA TRP A 535 -16.64 6.40 15.21
C TRP A 535 -17.66 5.29 15.19
N THR A 536 -17.71 4.49 16.26
CA THR A 536 -18.51 3.27 16.28
C THR A 536 -19.74 3.38 17.16
N PRO A 537 -20.97 3.44 16.61
CA PRO A 537 -22.17 3.05 17.34
C PRO A 537 -22.57 1.59 17.04
N THR A 538 -23.02 0.86 18.07
CA THR A 538 -23.61 -0.47 17.90
C THR A 538 -25.12 -0.39 18.06
N THR A 539 -25.87 -0.81 17.04
CA THR A 539 -27.34 -0.78 17.08
C THR A 539 -27.93 -2.15 16.75
N ARG A 540 -29.23 -2.30 17.04
CA ARG A 540 -30.00 -3.38 16.42
C ARG A 540 -30.37 -2.94 15.00
N PRO A 541 -30.21 -3.80 13.99
CA PRO A 541 -30.59 -3.44 12.63
C PRO A 541 -32.10 -3.21 12.55
N GLY A 542 -32.47 -2.08 11.97
CA GLY A 542 -33.87 -1.74 11.70
C GLY A 542 -33.94 -0.91 10.43
N ARG A 543 -34.82 -1.29 9.50
CA ARG A 543 -34.92 -0.68 8.16
C ARG A 543 -34.92 0.84 8.21
N ARG A 544 -35.79 1.43 9.05
CA ARG A 544 -35.91 2.88 9.20
C ARG A 544 -34.62 3.51 9.72
N LEU A 545 -34.04 2.93 10.77
CA LEU A 545 -32.80 3.45 11.36
C LEU A 545 -31.65 3.42 10.34
N LEU A 546 -31.49 2.32 9.60
CA LEU A 546 -30.46 2.20 8.56
C LEU A 546 -30.67 3.21 7.43
N ALA A 547 -31.92 3.42 7.00
CA ALA A 547 -32.24 4.44 6.00
C ALA A 547 -31.91 5.86 6.48
N ASP A 548 -32.35 6.21 7.69
CA ASP A 548 -32.10 7.50 8.32
C ASP A 548 -30.58 7.74 8.48
N MET A 549 -29.82 6.72 8.86
CA MET A 549 -28.35 6.79 8.94
C MET A 549 -27.69 7.10 7.59
N VAL A 550 -28.18 6.49 6.50
CA VAL A 550 -27.68 6.78 5.15
C VAL A 550 -27.97 8.21 4.75
N ASP A 551 -29.20 8.68 4.96
CA ASP A 551 -29.60 10.05 4.60
C ASP A 551 -28.75 11.07 5.35
N VAL A 552 -28.63 10.92 6.67
CA VAL A 552 -27.80 11.80 7.51
C VAL A 552 -26.33 11.73 7.08
N PHE A 553 -25.79 10.54 6.79
CA PHE A 553 -24.41 10.40 6.36
C PHE A 553 -24.15 11.11 5.02
N GLN A 554 -25.03 10.94 4.03
CA GLN A 554 -24.88 11.60 2.74
C GLN A 554 -25.01 13.13 2.86
N GLU A 555 -25.97 13.61 3.67
CA GLU A 555 -26.18 15.04 3.92
C GLU A 555 -24.97 15.69 4.59
N GLU A 556 -24.54 15.14 5.73
CA GLU A 556 -23.47 15.71 6.57
C GLU A 556 -22.10 15.62 5.92
N MET A 557 -21.88 14.63 5.06
CA MET A 557 -20.58 14.42 4.41
C MET A 557 -20.52 15.07 3.01
N ALA A 558 -21.65 15.49 2.42
CA ALA A 558 -21.69 16.15 1.12
C ALA A 558 -20.75 17.38 1.00
N PRO A 559 -20.56 18.23 2.03
CA PRO A 559 -19.62 19.35 1.96
C PRO A 559 -18.14 18.92 1.89
N LEU A 560 -17.80 17.77 2.47
CA LEU A 560 -16.43 17.26 2.55
C LEU A 560 -15.92 16.69 1.22
N ARG A 561 -16.82 16.47 0.26
CA ARG A 561 -16.49 15.97 -1.09
C ARG A 561 -15.54 16.88 -1.89
N LYS A 562 -15.42 18.15 -1.50
CA LYS A 562 -14.58 19.16 -2.18
C LYS A 562 -13.12 19.22 -1.65
N GLY A 563 -12.80 18.52 -0.57
CA GLY A 563 -11.44 18.46 -0.01
C GLY A 563 -10.57 17.42 -0.72
N ALA A 564 -9.30 17.74 -0.99
CA ALA A 564 -8.44 16.93 -1.86
C ALA A 564 -8.03 15.54 -1.31
N SER A 565 -8.40 15.15 -0.08
CA SER A 565 -7.83 13.97 0.60
C SER A 565 -8.79 13.30 1.60
N VAL A 566 -10.08 13.15 1.28
CA VAL A 566 -11.07 12.58 2.21
C VAL A 566 -11.80 11.37 1.65
N LEU A 567 -11.61 10.20 2.28
CA LEU A 567 -12.38 8.98 2.05
C LEU A 567 -13.58 8.95 2.99
N LEU A 568 -14.78 8.90 2.43
CA LEU A 568 -16.05 8.87 3.15
C LEU A 568 -16.65 7.48 3.02
N SER A 569 -16.77 6.78 4.14
CA SER A 569 -17.35 5.43 4.17
C SER A 569 -18.11 5.20 5.47
N MET A 570 -19.25 4.52 5.35
CA MET A 570 -20.10 4.08 6.45
C MET A 570 -20.36 2.57 6.33
N PRO A 571 -19.46 1.73 6.86
CA PRO A 571 -19.65 0.28 6.86
C PRO A 571 -20.59 -0.21 7.97
N TRP A 572 -21.35 -1.24 7.64
CA TRP A 572 -22.13 -2.12 8.49
C TRP A 572 -21.46 -3.47 8.60
N GLN A 573 -21.13 -3.89 9.82
CA GLN A 573 -20.56 -5.22 10.06
C GLN A 573 -21.47 -5.95 11.03
N PHE A 574 -22.03 -7.09 10.63
CA PHE A 574 -22.97 -7.81 11.47
C PHE A 574 -22.26 -8.75 12.43
N ILE A 575 -22.63 -8.66 13.70
CA ILE A 575 -22.34 -9.67 14.71
C ILE A 575 -23.57 -10.58 14.79
N THR A 576 -23.47 -11.74 14.17
CA THR A 576 -24.58 -12.69 14.04
C THR A 576 -24.90 -13.33 15.39
N ARG A 577 -26.11 -13.88 15.52
CA ARG A 577 -26.51 -14.57 16.75
C ARG A 577 -25.56 -15.73 17.09
N ALA A 578 -25.17 -16.53 16.09
CA ALA A 578 -24.23 -17.64 16.26
C ALA A 578 -22.88 -17.15 16.79
N GLN A 579 -22.37 -16.02 16.27
CA GLN A 579 -21.15 -15.41 16.79
C GLN A 579 -21.31 -14.94 18.25
N ARG A 580 -22.45 -14.33 18.61
CA ARG A 580 -22.72 -13.89 19.98
C ARG A 580 -22.83 -15.06 20.97
N GLU A 581 -23.37 -16.19 20.54
CA GLU A 581 -23.41 -17.43 21.35
C GLU A 581 -21.99 -17.98 21.54
N GLU A 582 -21.17 -18.04 20.49
CA GLU A 582 -19.77 -18.50 20.59
C GLU A 582 -18.90 -17.58 21.47
N MET A 583 -19.21 -16.28 21.53
CA MET A 583 -18.55 -15.35 22.45
C MET A 583 -18.70 -15.71 23.93
N GLU A 584 -19.70 -16.51 24.30
CA GLU A 584 -19.89 -16.97 25.69
C GLU A 584 -18.96 -18.12 26.08
N ARG A 585 -18.42 -18.86 25.10
CA ARG A 585 -17.68 -20.12 25.29
C ARG A 585 -16.59 -20.06 26.35
N ASN A 586 -15.85 -18.94 26.42
CA ASN A 586 -14.73 -18.75 27.36
C ASN A 586 -15.04 -17.70 28.44
N GLY A 587 -16.28 -17.64 28.91
CA GLY A 587 -16.71 -16.75 29.99
C GLY A 587 -17.08 -15.33 29.54
N GLY A 588 -17.49 -15.17 28.28
CA GLY A 588 -17.94 -13.89 27.74
C GLY A 588 -16.80 -12.91 27.38
N ASN A 589 -17.16 -11.66 27.09
CA ASN A 589 -16.23 -10.59 26.73
C ASN A 589 -16.55 -9.29 27.47
N ALA A 590 -15.56 -8.39 27.53
CA ALA A 590 -15.70 -7.11 28.23
C ALA A 590 -16.61 -6.06 27.55
N LEU A 591 -17.12 -6.33 26.34
CA LEU A 591 -18.14 -5.48 25.70
C LEU A 591 -19.55 -5.85 26.17
N GLY A 592 -19.73 -6.99 26.87
CA GLY A 592 -21.05 -7.47 27.31
C GLY A 592 -21.98 -7.84 26.16
N ILE A 593 -21.45 -8.05 24.95
CA ILE A 593 -22.23 -8.37 23.76
C ILE A 593 -22.37 -9.87 23.51
N GLY A 594 -21.65 -10.70 24.27
CA GLY A 594 -21.87 -12.15 24.29
C GLY A 594 -23.26 -12.48 24.83
N GLY A 595 -23.90 -13.50 24.27
CA GLY A 595 -25.27 -13.89 24.62
C GLY A 595 -26.35 -13.03 24.00
N GLY A 596 -27.62 -13.47 24.11
CA GLY A 596 -28.80 -12.75 23.60
C GLY A 596 -29.43 -13.38 22.35
N ARG A 597 -30.74 -13.17 22.16
CA ARG A 597 -31.55 -13.83 21.11
C ARG A 597 -31.52 -13.16 19.74
N GLU A 598 -30.88 -11.99 19.60
CA GLU A 598 -30.95 -11.13 18.41
C GLU A 598 -29.54 -10.72 17.94
N PRO A 599 -29.31 -10.48 16.63
CA PRO A 599 -28.04 -9.95 16.11
C PRO A 599 -27.76 -8.50 16.54
N ALA A 600 -26.50 -8.07 16.43
CA ALA A 600 -26.09 -6.67 16.63
C ALA A 600 -25.27 -6.17 15.43
N ALA A 601 -25.42 -4.90 15.07
CA ALA A 601 -24.67 -4.26 13.99
C ALA A 601 -23.83 -3.09 14.54
N PRO A 602 -22.52 -3.27 14.77
CA PRO A 602 -21.59 -2.15 14.82
C PRO A 602 -21.54 -1.43 13.47
N HIS A 603 -21.63 -0.10 13.53
CA HIS A 603 -21.44 0.81 12.40
C HIS A 603 -20.20 1.64 12.66
N GLU A 604 -19.47 2.06 11.65
CA GLU A 604 -18.33 2.97 11.84
C GLU A 604 -18.47 4.20 10.93
N HIS A 605 -18.19 5.40 11.43
CA HIS A 605 -18.05 6.59 10.59
C HIS A 605 -16.58 6.95 10.43
N LEU A 606 -16.17 7.18 9.17
CA LEU A 606 -14.83 7.61 8.81
C LEU A 606 -14.82 9.12 8.48
N ARG A 607 -13.96 9.87 9.16
CA ARG A 607 -13.65 11.31 8.91
C ARG A 607 -12.14 11.59 9.05
N PRO A 608 -11.42 12.03 8.02
CA PRO A 608 -10.05 12.50 8.21
C PRO A 608 -10.06 13.80 9.01
N VAL A 609 -9.17 13.93 10.00
CA VAL A 609 -8.87 15.22 10.64
C VAL A 609 -7.78 15.89 9.80
N GLY A 610 -8.14 16.99 9.14
CA GLY A 610 -7.21 17.80 8.37
C GLY A 610 -6.26 18.58 9.28
N ALA A 611 -4.96 18.28 9.16
CA ALA A 611 -3.84 19.21 9.30
C ALA A 611 -2.57 18.43 8.89
N ARG A 612 -2.00 18.77 7.72
CA ARG A 612 -0.58 18.55 7.47
C ARG A 612 0.14 19.45 8.47
N PHE A 613 0.90 18.88 9.40
CA PHE A 613 2.00 19.64 9.99
C PHE A 613 3.18 19.42 9.04
N GLU A 614 3.70 20.54 8.56
CA GLU A 614 4.88 20.68 7.69
C GLU A 614 6.13 20.04 8.26
#